data_AF-A0A4Q5T6I4-F1
#
_entry.id   AF-A0A4Q5T6I4-F1
#
_cell.length_a   1.000
_cell.length_b   1.000
_cell.length_c   1.000
_cell.angle_alpha   90.00
_cell.angle_beta   90.00
_cell.angle_gamma   90.00
#
_symmetry.space_group_name_H-M   'P 1'
#
loop_
_entity.id
_entity.type
_entity.pdbx_description
1 polymer ?
#
loop_
_entity_poly.entity_id
_entity_poly.type
_entity_poly.pdbx_seq_one_letter_code
_entity_poly.pdbx_strand_id
1 'polypeptide(L)' 'MPTVQAVTRLGESLERLADREPTDASAALRSLPGVGAWTAAEVGSRAFGDTDAVPFGDYHLASTVGTALLGHR' A
#
# COMPACT_ATOMS: atom_id res chain seq x y z
N MET A 1 -3.28 -20.66 7.92
CA MET A 1 -3.76 -20.08 6.65
C MET A 1 -2.79 -18.97 6.24
N PRO A 2 -2.06 -19.08 5.12
CA PRO A 2 -1.13 -18.04 4.68
C PRO A 2 -1.84 -16.70 4.44
N THR A 3 -1.16 -15.58 4.71
CA THR A 3 -1.72 -14.23 4.56
C THR A 3 -2.35 -14.00 3.19
N VAL A 4 -1.66 -14.39 2.11
CA VAL A 4 -2.19 -14.22 0.73
C VAL A 4 -3.55 -14.89 0.56
N GLN A 5 -3.69 -16.16 0.97
CA GLN A 5 -4.97 -16.87 0.86
C GLN A 5 -6.08 -16.22 1.71
N ALA A 6 -5.71 -15.56 2.83
CA ALA A 6 -6.68 -14.91 3.72
C ALA A 6 -7.21 -13.63 3.08
N VAL A 7 -6.29 -12.82 2.55
CA VAL A 7 -6.59 -11.57 1.87
C VAL A 7 -7.39 -11.82 0.60
N THR A 8 -7.03 -12.82 -0.22
CA THR A 8 -7.75 -13.15 -1.47
C THR A 8 -9.23 -13.49 -1.22
N ARG A 9 -9.57 -14.10 -0.08
CA ARG A 9 -10.96 -14.41 0.28
C ARG A 9 -11.81 -13.18 0.58
N LEU A 10 -11.18 -12.02 0.80
CA LEU A 10 -11.84 -10.76 1.12
C LEU A 10 -12.00 -9.85 -0.11
N GLY A 11 -11.83 -10.36 -1.34
CA GLY A 11 -11.82 -9.57 -2.59
C GLY A 11 -12.89 -8.47 -2.66
N GLU A 12 -14.17 -8.82 -2.60
CA GLU A 12 -15.28 -7.84 -2.62
C GLU A 12 -15.22 -6.82 -1.47
N SER A 13 -14.68 -7.21 -0.31
CA SER A 13 -14.52 -6.30 0.81
C SER A 13 -13.36 -5.33 0.60
N LEU A 14 -12.29 -5.77 -0.06
CA LEU A 14 -11.15 -4.93 -0.42
C LEU A 14 -11.50 -3.94 -1.53
N GLU A 15 -12.28 -4.36 -2.52
CA GLU A 15 -12.76 -3.47 -3.59
C GLU A 15 -13.57 -2.30 -3.03
N ARG A 16 -14.46 -2.56 -2.06
CA ARG A 16 -15.22 -1.50 -1.37
C ARG A 16 -14.35 -0.52 -0.58
N LEU A 17 -13.10 -0.87 -0.25
CA LEU A 17 -12.19 0.08 0.41
C LEU A 17 -11.66 1.14 -0.56
N ALA A 18 -11.66 0.89 -1.87
CA ALA A 18 -11.17 1.86 -2.86
C ALA A 18 -12.01 3.15 -2.90
N ASP A 19 -13.29 3.06 -2.54
CA ASP A 19 -14.21 4.21 -2.49
C ASP A 19 -14.20 4.95 -1.13
N ARG A 20 -13.40 4.47 -0.17
CA ARG A 20 -13.31 5.09 1.16
C ARG A 20 -12.24 6.17 1.20
N GLU A 21 -12.31 7.00 2.24
CA GLU A 21 -11.23 7.94 2.55
C GLU A 21 -9.90 7.18 2.75
N PRO A 22 -8.76 7.69 2.23
CA PRO A 22 -7.49 6.95 2.25
C PRO A 22 -7.00 6.48 3.63
N THR A 23 -7.13 7.31 4.68
CA THR A 23 -6.72 6.91 6.03
C THR A 23 -7.58 5.77 6.58
N ASP A 24 -8.88 5.81 6.29
CA ASP A 24 -9.84 4.76 6.61
C ASP A 24 -9.54 3.44 5.88
N ALA A 25 -9.24 3.51 4.58
CA ALA A 25 -8.87 2.36 3.77
C ALA A 25 -7.56 1.73 4.26
N SER A 26 -6.55 2.55 4.56
CA SER A 26 -5.26 2.12 5.10
C SER A 26 -5.41 1.43 6.46
N ALA A 27 -6.23 1.99 7.37
CA ALA A 27 -6.51 1.39 8.66
C ALA A 27 -7.19 0.01 8.52
N ALA A 28 -8.15 -0.11 7.60
CA ALA A 28 -8.83 -1.37 7.33
C ALA A 28 -7.88 -2.43 6.75
N LEU A 29 -7.02 -2.08 5.79
CA LEU A 29 -5.99 -2.99 5.25
C LEU A 29 -5.06 -3.50 6.36
N ARG A 30 -4.61 -2.61 7.26
CA ARG A 30 -3.68 -2.94 8.35
C ARG A 30 -4.30 -3.75 9.49
N SER A 31 -5.62 -3.94 9.50
CA SER A 31 -6.27 -4.89 10.42
C SER A 31 -6.06 -6.35 10.01
N LEU A 32 -5.62 -6.60 8.78
CA LEU A 32 -5.39 -7.95 8.26
C LEU A 32 -4.04 -8.49 8.76
N PRO A 33 -4.00 -9.69 9.37
CA PRO A 33 -2.75 -10.27 9.85
C PRO A 33 -1.68 -10.42 8.74
N GLY A 34 -0.52 -9.80 8.95
CA GLY A 34 0.58 -9.78 7.99
C GLY A 34 0.56 -8.62 7.00
N VAL A 35 -0.44 -7.73 7.05
CA VAL A 35 -0.48 -6.49 6.26
C VAL A 35 0.02 -5.33 7.10
N GLY A 36 1.22 -4.84 6.78
CA GLY A 36 1.86 -3.71 7.44
C GLY A 36 1.61 -2.37 6.74
N ALA A 37 2.17 -1.30 7.30
CA ALA A 37 2.07 0.05 6.72
C ALA A 37 2.63 0.14 5.30
N TRP A 38 3.77 -0.50 5.02
CA TRP A 38 4.36 -0.56 3.69
C TRP A 38 3.40 -1.19 2.67
N THR A 39 2.83 -2.36 2.99
CA THR A 39 1.87 -3.04 2.10
C THR A 39 0.60 -2.21 1.90
N ALA A 40 0.09 -1.55 2.94
CA ALA A 40 -1.09 -0.71 2.82
C ALA A 40 -0.83 0.51 1.90
N ALA A 41 0.34 1.14 2.00
CA ALA A 41 0.73 2.24 1.12
C ALA A 41 0.95 1.78 -0.34
N GLU A 42 1.52 0.59 -0.55
CA GLU A 42 1.65 -0.02 -1.88
C GLU A 42 0.28 -0.24 -2.55
N VAL A 43 -0.70 -0.74 -1.79
CA VAL A 43 -2.09 -0.89 -2.28
C VAL A 43 -2.74 0.47 -2.51
N GLY A 44 -2.58 1.42 -1.58
CA GLY A 44 -3.10 2.78 -1.70
C GLY A 44 -2.64 3.43 -3.01
N SER A 45 -1.34 3.44 -3.26
CA SER A 45 -0.74 4.09 -4.43
C SER A 45 -1.05 3.40 -5.76
N ARG A 46 -1.10 2.05 -5.80
CA ARG A 46 -1.22 1.30 -7.06
C ARG A 46 -2.63 0.85 -7.40
N ALA A 47 -3.45 0.54 -6.38
CA ALA A 47 -4.77 -0.04 -6.57
C ALA A 47 -5.89 0.94 -6.22
N PHE A 48 -5.73 1.75 -5.18
CA PHE A 48 -6.77 2.71 -4.76
C PHE A 48 -6.57 4.12 -5.34
N GLY A 49 -5.41 4.38 -5.96
CA GLY A 49 -5.11 5.66 -6.60
C GLY A 49 -4.79 6.81 -5.64
N ASP A 50 -4.41 6.50 -4.40
CA ASP A 50 -3.94 7.49 -3.44
C ASP A 50 -2.53 7.96 -3.81
N THR A 51 -2.43 9.17 -4.36
CA THR A 51 -1.16 9.77 -4.79
C THR A 51 -0.22 10.08 -3.62
N ASP A 52 -0.74 10.17 -2.40
CA ASP A 52 0.02 10.50 -1.20
C ASP A 52 0.40 9.25 -0.38
N ALA A 53 -0.02 8.05 -0.82
CA ALA A 53 0.33 6.77 -0.21
C ALA A 53 1.79 6.34 -0.49
N VAL A 54 2.75 7.06 0.08
CA VAL A 54 4.17 6.73 -0.06
C VAL A 54 4.55 5.54 0.84
N PRO A 55 5.12 4.45 0.29
CA PRO A 55 5.51 3.25 1.05
C PRO A 55 6.82 3.47 1.82
N PHE A 56 6.77 4.33 2.85
CA PHE A 56 7.93 4.60 3.70
C PHE A 56 8.49 3.31 4.32
N GLY A 57 9.83 3.23 4.36
CA GLY A 57 10.55 2.03 4.78
C GLY A 57 10.83 1.04 3.64
N ASP A 58 10.41 1.35 2.42
CA ASP A 58 10.88 0.64 1.23
C ASP A 58 12.41 0.80 1.08
N TYR A 59 13.09 -0.33 0.86
CA TYR A 59 14.55 -0.38 0.80
C TYR A 59 15.12 0.42 -0.37
N HIS A 60 14.43 0.41 -1.51
CA HIS A 60 14.91 1.07 -2.73
C HIS A 60 14.47 2.52 -2.83
N LEU A 61 13.37 2.90 -2.17
CA LEU A 61 12.78 4.23 -2.27
C LEU A 61 13.80 5.36 -2.02
N ALA A 62 14.62 5.26 -0.98
CA ALA A 62 15.61 6.30 -0.69
C ALA A 62 16.65 6.45 -1.81
N SER A 63 17.13 5.33 -2.36
CA SER A 63 18.09 5.32 -3.47
C SER A 63 17.46 5.87 -4.76
N THR A 64 16.23 5.47 -5.06
CA THR A 64 15.46 5.95 -6.21
C THR A 64 15.26 7.46 -6.15
N VAL A 65 14.82 7.99 -5.00
CA VAL A 65 14.62 9.43 -4.80
C VAL A 65 15.94 10.19 -4.96
N GLY A 66 17.03 9.72 -4.33
CA GLY A 66 18.34 10.37 -4.45
C GLY A 66 18.85 10.40 -5.89
N THR A 67 18.71 9.29 -6.62
CA THR A 67 19.10 9.17 -8.04
C THR A 67 18.32 10.16 -8.90
N ALA A 68 17.00 10.23 -8.71
CA ALA A 68 16.13 11.16 -9.45
C ALA A 68 16.45 12.63 -9.16
N LEU A 69 16.67 13.00 -7.90
CA LEU A 69 16.99 14.38 -7.51
C LEU A 69 18.36 14.85 -7.99
N LEU A 70 19.31 13.93 -8.16
CA LEU A 70 20.63 14.21 -8.73
C LEU A 70 20.63 14.20 -10.28
N GLY A 71 19.50 13.89 -10.92
CA GLY A 71 19.39 13.86 -12.38
C GLY A 71 20.01 12.63 -13.05
N HIS A 72 20.26 11.56 -12.30
CA HIS A 72 20.74 10.30 -12.84
C HIS A 72 19.55 9.44 -13.31
N ARG A 73 19.70 8.73 -14.43
CA ARG A 73 18.70 7.84 -15.01
C ARG A 73 19.33 6.56 -15.52
#